data_AF-A0A0M4TX39-F1
#
_entry.id   AF-A0A0M4TX39-F1
#
_cell.length_a   1.000
_cell.length_b   1.000
_cell.length_c   1.000
_cell.angle_alpha   90.00
_cell.angle_beta   90.00
_cell.angle_gamma   90.00
#
_symmetry.space_group_name_H-M   'P 1'
#
loop_
_entity.id
_entity.type
_entity.pdbx_description
1 polymer ?
#
loop_
_entity_poly.entity_id
_entity_poly.type
_entity_poly.pdbx_seq_one_letter_code
_entity_poly.pdbx_strand_id
1 'polypeptide(L)'
;MMMQWRDTGLVVSTLAAFREMLDLTDKYEAVKDLRKRVLDVAIDEINEKSLYTASYDLTDKNGKSGRGFKLTHLKIKFKPKAKIIKNKAKDKTERDANTADMFTVEGLNDNQLGRIARNPQFITDYNHMVSPTSPAGQSQQGWEFEMINRLKKDASQFKKRPVRDYLDY
;
A
#
# COMPACT_ATOMS: atom_id res chain seq x y z
N MET A 1 8.52 20.14 5.58
CA MET A 1 9.43 20.26 4.42
C MET A 1 9.48 19.00 3.56
N MET A 2 9.99 17.84 4.04
CA MET A 2 10.16 16.65 3.17
C MET A 2 8.86 16.12 2.55
N MET A 3 7.72 16.19 3.25
CA MET A 3 6.43 15.71 2.72
C MET A 3 5.92 16.47 1.49
N GLN A 4 6.39 17.70 1.26
CA GLN A 4 6.05 18.47 0.05
C GLN A 4 6.67 17.86 -1.20
N TRP A 5 7.78 17.11 -1.06
CA TRP A 5 8.54 16.49 -2.14
C TRP A 5 8.37 14.97 -2.16
N ARG A 6 7.29 14.45 -1.57
CA ARG A 6 7.06 13.01 -1.41
C ARG A 6 7.07 12.22 -2.72
N ASP A 7 6.69 12.87 -3.82
CA ASP A 7 6.60 12.25 -5.14
C ASP A 7 7.99 12.16 -5.81
N THR A 8 8.85 13.16 -5.58
CA THR A 8 10.21 13.21 -6.14
C THR A 8 11.22 12.47 -5.24
N GLY A 9 10.98 12.41 -3.92
CA GLY A 9 11.87 11.79 -2.94
C GLY A 9 13.23 12.50 -2.79
N LEU A 10 13.33 13.73 -3.30
CA LEU A 10 14.56 14.52 -3.34
C LEU A 10 14.25 15.97 -2.98
N VAL A 11 15.02 16.52 -2.05
CA VAL A 11 15.04 17.95 -1.73
C VAL A 11 16.43 18.48 -2.04
N VAL A 12 16.51 19.52 -2.85
CA VAL A 12 17.77 20.25 -3.13
C VAL A 12 17.59 21.68 -2.65
N SER A 13 18.48 22.12 -1.76
CA SER A 13 18.47 23.50 -1.24
C SER A 13 19.89 24.01 -1.02
N THR A 14 20.07 25.32 -0.96
CA THR A 14 21.34 25.92 -0.55
C THR A 14 21.44 25.91 0.97
N LEU A 15 22.66 25.86 1.51
CA LEU A 15 22.87 25.90 2.96
C LEU A 15 22.41 27.23 3.58
N ALA A 16 22.44 28.33 2.83
CA ALA A 16 21.91 29.62 3.28
C ALA A 16 20.38 29.55 3.43
N ALA A 17 19.68 29.14 2.38
CA ALA A 17 18.22 29.00 2.41
C ALA A 17 17.75 27.96 3.43
N PHE A 18 18.53 26.89 3.63
CA PHE A 18 18.25 25.89 4.65
C PHE A 18 18.39 26.45 6.07
N ARG A 19 19.38 27.31 6.32
CA ARG A 19 19.54 27.98 7.62
C ARG A 19 18.41 28.98 7.86
N GLU A 20 18.07 29.80 6.87
CA GLU A 20 16.95 30.75 6.97
C GLU A 20 15.63 30.03 7.24
N MET A 21 15.37 28.91 6.56
CA MET A 21 14.14 28.14 6.74
C MET A 21 13.99 27.55 8.15
N LEU A 22 15.10 27.27 8.83
CA LEU A 22 15.11 26.75 10.20
C LEU A 22 15.38 27.84 11.24
N ASP A 23 15.49 29.10 10.82
CA ASP A 23 15.88 30.25 11.66
C ASP A 23 17.18 29.99 12.44
N LEU A 24 18.18 29.47 11.72
CA LEU A 24 19.52 29.13 12.22
C LEU A 24 20.59 30.07 11.64
N THR A 25 20.21 31.26 11.20
CA THR A 25 21.12 32.20 10.52
C THR A 25 22.26 32.66 11.43
N ASP A 26 22.00 32.75 12.74
CA ASP A 26 22.94 33.14 13.79
C ASP A 26 23.67 31.94 14.44
N LYS A 27 23.34 30.71 14.04
CA LYS A 27 23.81 29.47 14.69
C LYS A 27 24.53 28.55 13.70
N TYR A 28 25.55 27.85 14.22
CA TYR A 28 26.29 26.85 13.45
C TYR A 28 26.91 27.41 12.15
N GLU A 29 27.67 28.51 12.28
CA GLU A 29 28.41 29.13 11.18
C GLU A 29 29.27 28.09 10.45
N ALA A 30 29.98 27.26 11.21
CA ALA A 30 30.74 26.14 10.67
C ALA A 30 29.80 25.04 10.17
N VAL A 31 29.97 24.66 8.90
CA VAL A 31 29.22 23.55 8.27
C VAL A 31 29.37 22.24 9.05
N LYS A 32 30.52 22.03 9.70
CA LYS A 32 30.76 20.85 10.56
C LYS A 32 29.78 20.78 11.73
N ASP A 33 29.48 21.90 12.37
CA ASP A 33 28.59 21.94 13.53
C ASP A 33 27.13 21.80 13.09
N LEU A 34 26.76 22.45 11.98
CA LEU A 34 25.45 22.28 11.36
C LEU A 34 25.21 20.81 10.99
N ARG A 35 26.23 20.16 10.42
CA ARG A 35 26.19 18.74 10.09
C ARG A 35 25.92 17.88 11.32
N LYS A 36 26.78 18.02 12.35
CA LYS A 36 26.75 17.17 13.54
C LYS A 36 25.48 17.38 14.38
N ARG A 37 25.01 18.62 14.51
CA ARG A 37 23.94 18.97 15.46
C ARG A 37 22.56 19.05 14.82
N VAL A 38 22.47 19.25 13.51
CA VAL A 38 21.19 19.41 12.80
C VAL A 38 20.98 18.28 11.81
N LEU A 39 21.89 18.10 10.85
CA LEU A 39 21.66 17.14 9.77
C LEU A 39 21.73 15.69 10.26
N ASP A 40 22.79 15.31 10.98
CA ASP A 40 22.97 13.94 11.48
C ASP A 40 21.83 13.57 12.44
N VAL A 41 21.54 14.44 13.42
CA VAL A 41 20.45 14.24 14.39
C VAL A 41 19.09 14.10 13.69
N ALA A 42 18.76 14.98 12.75
CA ALA A 42 17.47 14.94 12.08
C ALA A 42 17.32 13.69 11.18
N ILE A 43 18.40 13.26 10.54
CA ILE A 43 18.39 12.08 9.67
C ILE A 43 18.25 10.80 10.50
N ASP A 44 18.96 10.71 11.62
CA ASP A 44 18.82 9.60 12.56
C ASP A 44 17.39 9.55 13.11
N GLU A 45 16.85 10.69 13.54
CA GLU A 45 15.48 10.74 14.06
C GLU A 45 14.42 10.35 13.01
N ILE A 46 14.59 10.77 11.75
CA ILE A 46 13.71 10.34 10.65
C ILE A 46 13.85 8.83 10.41
N ASN A 47 15.09 8.32 10.40
CA ASN A 47 15.36 6.91 10.20
C ASN A 47 14.87 6.04 11.36
N GLU A 48 14.74 6.56 12.58
CA GLU A 48 14.22 5.83 13.73
C GLU A 48 12.70 5.97 13.85
N LYS A 49 12.18 7.20 13.89
CA LYS A 49 10.79 7.50 14.27
C LYS A 49 9.84 7.60 13.08
N SER A 50 10.35 7.78 11.86
CA SER A 50 9.52 7.91 10.67
C SER A 50 9.47 6.61 9.86
N LEU A 51 8.47 6.53 9.00
CA LEU A 51 8.27 5.42 8.06
C LEU A 51 9.10 5.58 6.77
N TYR A 52 10.00 6.56 6.75
CA TYR A 52 10.89 6.90 5.65
C TYR A 52 12.33 6.65 6.04
N THR A 53 13.13 6.23 5.08
CA THR A 53 14.59 6.25 5.17
C THR A 53 15.09 7.50 4.48
N ALA A 54 15.88 8.32 5.17
CA ALA A 54 16.46 9.54 4.66
C ALA A 54 18.00 9.48 4.70
N SER A 55 18.62 10.11 3.71
CA SER A 55 20.06 10.36 3.64
C SER A 55 20.30 11.74 3.06
N TYR A 56 21.48 12.30 3.29
CA TYR A 56 21.85 13.60 2.76
C TYR A 56 23.26 13.59 2.15
N ASP A 57 23.44 14.44 1.15
CA ASP A 57 24.71 14.73 0.50
C ASP A 57 24.94 16.25 0.54
N LEU A 58 26.15 16.66 0.92
CA LEU A 58 26.59 18.05 0.82
C LEU A 58 27.47 18.20 -0.42
N THR A 59 27.14 19.16 -1.29
CA THR A 59 27.87 19.41 -2.53
C THR A 59 28.18 20.89 -2.72
N ASP A 60 29.12 21.21 -3.59
CA ASP A 60 29.31 22.56 -4.13
C ASP A 60 28.27 22.86 -5.24
N LYS A 61 28.26 24.08 -5.77
CA LYS A 61 27.45 24.55 -6.89
C LYS A 61 27.56 23.66 -8.14
N ASN A 62 28.72 23.05 -8.34
CA ASN A 62 29.00 22.14 -9.45
C ASN A 62 28.71 20.67 -9.12
N GLY A 63 28.06 20.39 -7.99
CA GLY A 63 27.72 19.02 -7.57
C GLY A 63 28.88 18.19 -7.02
N LYS A 64 30.07 18.76 -6.85
CA LYS A 64 31.24 18.07 -6.28
C LYS A 64 31.17 18.04 -4.75
N SER A 65 31.57 16.93 -4.15
CA SER A 65 31.73 16.78 -2.69
C SER A 65 33.17 16.38 -2.37
N GLY A 66 33.62 16.65 -1.14
CA GLY A 66 34.95 16.24 -0.67
C GLY A 66 35.71 17.31 0.10
N ARG A 67 36.87 16.92 0.63
CA ARG A 67 37.76 17.79 1.40
C ARG A 67 38.45 18.77 0.44
N GLY A 68 38.27 20.08 0.66
CA GLY A 68 38.82 21.14 -0.20
C GLY A 68 37.77 21.87 -1.07
N PHE A 69 36.53 21.39 -1.13
CA PHE A 69 35.43 22.08 -1.81
C PHE A 69 34.58 22.89 -0.81
N LYS A 70 34.13 24.09 -1.21
CA LYS A 70 33.17 24.87 -0.44
C LYS A 70 31.78 24.23 -0.60
N LEU A 71 31.34 23.50 0.42
CA LEU A 71 30.01 22.89 0.45
C LEU A 71 28.98 24.01 0.57
N THR A 72 28.11 24.13 -0.43
CA THR A 72 27.12 25.22 -0.54
C THR A 72 25.69 24.70 -0.68
N HIS A 73 25.52 23.47 -1.17
CA HIS A 73 24.24 22.86 -1.47
C HIS A 73 24.02 21.61 -0.62
N LEU A 74 22.79 21.41 -0.18
CA LEU A 74 22.30 20.27 0.56
C LEU A 74 21.31 19.50 -0.32
N LYS A 75 21.57 18.21 -0.51
CA LYS A 75 20.69 17.28 -1.23
C LYS A 75 20.20 16.22 -0.25
N ILE A 76 18.91 16.22 0.08
CA ILE A 76 18.30 15.21 0.94
C ILE A 76 17.54 14.23 0.05
N LYS A 77 17.89 12.96 0.14
CA LYS A 77 17.20 11.85 -0.54
C LYS A 77 16.40 11.09 0.51
N PHE A 78 15.14 10.81 0.24
CA PHE A 78 14.32 10.03 1.15
C PHE A 78 13.38 9.11 0.40
N LYS A 79 13.16 7.91 0.95
CA LYS A 79 12.32 6.87 0.36
C LYS A 79 11.47 6.20 1.43
N PRO A 80 10.24 5.77 1.13
CA PRO A 80 9.43 5.01 2.08
C PRO A 80 10.14 3.68 2.41
N LYS A 81 10.12 3.30 3.69
CA LYS A 81 10.67 2.01 4.13
C LYS A 81 9.89 0.87 3.48
N ALA A 82 10.59 -0.18 3.08
CA ALA A 82 10.03 -1.32 2.33
C ALA A 82 8.84 -2.01 3.05
N LYS A 83 8.76 -1.93 4.39
CA LYS A 83 7.61 -2.42 5.17
C LYS A 83 6.28 -1.77 4.77
N ILE A 84 6.31 -0.52 4.28
CA ILE A 84 5.11 0.20 3.79
C ILE A 84 4.80 -0.10 2.34
N ILE A 85 5.79 -0.38 1.49
CA ILE A 85 5.52 -0.77 0.10
C ILE A 85 4.68 -2.05 0.08
N LYS A 86 4.92 -2.98 1.03
CA LYS A 86 4.06 -4.16 1.21
C LYS A 86 2.65 -3.83 1.71
N ASN A 87 2.49 -2.84 2.59
CA ASN A 87 1.17 -2.46 3.12
C ASN A 87 0.35 -1.60 2.14
N LYS A 88 0.99 -0.72 1.35
CA LYS A 88 0.33 0.04 0.27
C LYS A 88 0.12 -0.76 -1.02
N ALA A 89 0.93 -1.78 -1.29
CA ALA A 89 0.65 -2.76 -2.34
C ALA A 89 -0.43 -3.77 -1.93
N LYS A 90 -0.56 -4.09 -0.64
CA LYS A 90 -1.68 -4.89 -0.13
C LYS A 90 -3.04 -4.18 -0.21
N ASP A 91 -3.05 -2.85 -0.21
CA ASP A 91 -4.30 -2.08 -0.29
C ASP A 91 -4.95 -2.08 -1.69
N LYS A 92 -4.37 -2.76 -2.68
CA LYS A 92 -5.00 -2.87 -4.02
C LYS A 92 -5.18 -4.25 -4.62
N THR A 93 -4.59 -5.34 -4.11
CA THR A 93 -4.78 -6.64 -4.80
C THR A 93 -4.55 -7.92 -3.99
N GLU A 94 -4.50 -7.88 -2.66
CA GLU A 94 -4.51 -9.14 -1.89
C GLU A 94 -5.45 -9.02 -0.70
N ARG A 95 -6.76 -9.01 -1.02
CA ARG A 95 -7.80 -9.31 -0.03
C ARG A 95 -7.49 -10.69 0.52
N ASP A 96 -7.18 -10.75 1.81
CA ASP A 96 -6.83 -11.99 2.49
C ASP A 96 -8.05 -12.90 2.45
N ALA A 97 -7.94 -13.93 1.62
CA ALA A 97 -9.04 -14.81 1.27
C ALA A 97 -9.51 -15.66 2.48
N ASN A 98 -8.83 -15.54 3.64
CA ASN A 98 -9.15 -16.23 4.89
C ASN A 98 -9.65 -15.31 6.02
N THR A 99 -9.64 -13.98 5.86
CA THR A 99 -10.17 -13.08 6.90
C THR A 99 -11.63 -12.75 6.59
N ALA A 100 -12.55 -13.24 7.44
CA ALA A 100 -13.97 -12.92 7.33
C ALA A 100 -14.17 -11.40 7.48
N ASP A 101 -14.47 -10.74 6.36
CA ASP A 101 -14.74 -9.31 6.32
C ASP A 101 -16.05 -9.00 7.07
N MET A 102 -16.07 -7.90 7.81
CA MET A 102 -17.21 -7.48 8.66
C MET A 102 -18.45 -7.04 7.86
N PHE A 103 -18.43 -7.23 6.52
CA PHE A 103 -19.52 -7.02 5.58
C PHE A 103 -19.76 -8.26 4.70
N THR A 104 -19.76 -9.44 5.31
CA THR A 104 -20.08 -10.69 4.61
C THR A 104 -21.59 -10.91 4.53
N VAL A 105 -22.05 -11.38 3.37
CA VAL A 105 -23.40 -11.92 3.24
C VAL A 105 -23.50 -13.18 4.08
N GLU A 106 -24.40 -13.16 5.06
CA GLU A 106 -24.64 -14.26 6.01
C GLU A 106 -23.39 -14.81 6.72
N GLY A 107 -22.35 -14.00 6.93
CA GLY A 107 -21.14 -14.45 7.63
C GLY A 107 -20.28 -15.47 6.85
N LEU A 108 -20.31 -15.43 5.51
CA LEU A 108 -19.51 -16.27 4.62
C LEU A 108 -18.48 -15.43 3.84
N ASN A 109 -17.21 -15.85 3.86
CA ASN A 109 -16.11 -15.20 3.12
C ASN A 109 -16.19 -15.52 1.60
N ASP A 110 -15.61 -14.67 0.75
CA ASP A 110 -15.54 -14.85 -0.72
C ASP A 110 -14.99 -16.22 -1.13
N ASN A 111 -13.99 -16.73 -0.41
CA ASN A 111 -13.46 -18.08 -0.63
C ASN A 111 -14.48 -19.19 -0.34
N GLN A 112 -15.28 -19.01 0.72
CA GLN A 112 -16.33 -19.94 1.09
C GLN A 112 -17.46 -19.92 0.06
N LEU A 113 -17.83 -18.73 -0.42
CA LEU A 113 -18.81 -18.57 -1.51
C LEU A 113 -18.33 -19.24 -2.81
N GLY A 114 -17.04 -19.12 -3.15
CA GLY A 114 -16.46 -19.82 -4.30
C GLY A 114 -16.47 -21.34 -4.16
N ARG A 115 -16.20 -21.87 -2.96
CA ARG A 115 -16.34 -23.31 -2.68
C ARG A 115 -17.78 -23.79 -2.86
N ILE A 116 -18.74 -23.06 -2.31
CA ILE A 116 -20.16 -23.34 -2.46
C ILE A 116 -20.56 -23.35 -3.94
N ALA A 117 -20.18 -22.33 -4.71
CA ALA A 117 -20.52 -22.22 -6.11
C ALA A 117 -19.95 -23.36 -6.98
N ARG A 118 -18.81 -23.95 -6.57
CA ARG A 118 -18.17 -25.09 -7.23
C ARG A 118 -18.69 -26.45 -6.76
N ASN A 119 -19.49 -26.51 -5.69
CA ASN A 119 -20.04 -27.75 -5.19
C ASN A 119 -21.02 -28.36 -6.23
N PRO A 120 -20.86 -29.62 -6.65
CA PRO A 120 -21.75 -30.24 -7.62
C PRO A 120 -23.22 -30.24 -7.22
N GLN A 121 -23.52 -30.41 -5.93
CA GLN A 121 -24.89 -30.33 -5.41
C GLN A 121 -25.48 -28.93 -5.60
N PHE A 122 -24.67 -27.90 -5.36
CA PHE A 122 -25.09 -26.51 -5.57
C PHE A 122 -25.33 -26.23 -7.06
N ILE A 123 -24.45 -26.73 -7.93
CA ILE A 123 -24.62 -26.63 -9.38
C ILE A 123 -25.92 -27.29 -9.80
N THR A 124 -26.18 -28.54 -9.39
CA THR A 124 -27.41 -29.26 -9.76
C THR A 124 -28.67 -28.53 -9.26
N ASP A 125 -28.66 -28.07 -8.02
CA ASP A 125 -29.83 -27.42 -7.42
C ASP A 125 -30.18 -26.10 -8.12
N TYR A 126 -29.19 -25.40 -8.65
CA TYR A 126 -29.31 -24.02 -9.10
C TYR A 126 -28.98 -23.76 -10.57
N ASN A 127 -28.61 -24.78 -11.35
CA ASN A 127 -28.28 -24.66 -12.77
C ASN A 127 -29.37 -23.95 -13.57
N HIS A 128 -30.63 -24.14 -13.19
CA HIS A 128 -31.79 -23.51 -13.81
C HIS A 128 -31.83 -21.98 -13.70
N MET A 129 -31.04 -21.36 -12.82
CA MET A 129 -30.99 -19.90 -12.65
C MET A 129 -30.08 -19.19 -13.65
N VAL A 130 -29.24 -19.95 -14.37
CA VAL A 130 -28.32 -19.45 -15.37
C VAL A 130 -28.72 -19.99 -16.73
N SER A 131 -28.80 -19.11 -17.73
CA SER A 131 -29.11 -19.56 -19.09
C SER A 131 -27.92 -20.34 -19.67
N PRO A 132 -28.12 -21.52 -20.28
CA PRO A 132 -27.06 -22.27 -20.96
C PRO A 132 -26.35 -21.48 -22.07
N THR A 133 -27.04 -20.47 -22.63
CA THR A 133 -26.51 -19.60 -23.70
C THR A 133 -25.74 -18.38 -23.18
N SER A 134 -25.74 -18.15 -21.86
CA SER A 134 -25.03 -17.03 -21.25
C SER A 134 -23.54 -17.34 -21.08
N PRO A 135 -22.65 -16.32 -20.99
CA PRO A 135 -21.23 -16.53 -20.70
C PRO A 135 -20.99 -17.33 -19.40
N ALA A 136 -21.91 -17.24 -18.44
CA ALA A 136 -21.86 -17.98 -17.20
C ALA A 136 -22.33 -19.44 -17.32
N GLY A 137 -23.27 -19.73 -18.22
CA GLY A 137 -23.67 -21.11 -18.54
C GLY A 137 -22.64 -21.86 -19.39
N GLN A 138 -21.76 -21.13 -20.09
CA GLN A 138 -20.75 -21.70 -20.99
C GLN A 138 -19.40 -21.98 -20.32
N SER A 139 -19.13 -21.39 -19.14
CA SER A 139 -17.83 -21.51 -18.48
C SER A 139 -17.97 -21.72 -16.98
N GLN A 140 -17.16 -22.61 -16.41
CA GLN A 140 -17.16 -22.87 -14.97
C GLN A 140 -16.78 -21.62 -14.17
N GLN A 141 -15.84 -20.81 -14.66
CA GLN A 141 -15.45 -19.54 -14.04
C GLN A 141 -16.57 -18.49 -14.12
N GLY A 142 -17.31 -18.45 -15.24
CA GLY A 142 -18.44 -17.56 -15.41
C GLY A 142 -19.62 -17.94 -14.49
N TRP A 143 -19.91 -19.24 -14.38
CA TRP A 143 -20.86 -19.78 -13.41
C TRP A 143 -20.50 -19.35 -11.99
N GLU A 144 -19.25 -19.59 -11.57
CA GLU A 144 -18.79 -19.23 -10.23
C GLU A 144 -18.96 -17.74 -9.95
N PHE A 145 -18.52 -16.89 -10.88
CA PHE A 145 -18.63 -15.44 -10.74
C PHE A 145 -20.08 -14.97 -10.62
N GLU A 146 -20.98 -15.47 -11.46
CA GLU A 146 -22.39 -15.08 -11.43
C GLU A 146 -23.06 -15.53 -10.13
N MET A 147 -22.82 -16.77 -9.72
CA MET A 147 -23.44 -17.34 -8.53
C MET A 147 -22.95 -16.69 -7.24
N ILE A 148 -21.65 -16.38 -7.14
CA ILE A 148 -21.11 -15.59 -6.02
C ILE A 148 -21.77 -14.21 -5.98
N ASN A 149 -21.93 -13.53 -7.12
CA ASN A 149 -22.56 -12.21 -7.16
C ASN A 149 -24.04 -12.26 -6.77
N ARG A 150 -24.76 -13.30 -7.17
CA ARG A 150 -26.16 -13.53 -6.75
C ARG A 150 -26.26 -13.81 -5.25
N LEU A 151 -25.39 -14.68 -4.71
CA LEU A 151 -25.28 -14.92 -3.28
C LEU A 151 -25.00 -13.62 -2.52
N LYS A 152 -24.08 -12.78 -3.01
CA LYS A 152 -23.76 -11.47 -2.42
C LYS A 152 -24.88 -10.44 -2.49
N LYS A 153 -25.73 -10.52 -3.51
CA LYS A 153 -26.81 -9.56 -3.72
C LYS A 153 -28.05 -9.93 -2.91
N ASP A 154 -28.39 -11.22 -2.90
CA ASP A 154 -29.58 -11.74 -2.22
C ASP A 154 -29.44 -13.24 -1.96
N ALA A 155 -28.90 -13.60 -0.79
CA ALA A 155 -28.79 -14.98 -0.35
C ALA A 155 -30.15 -15.67 -0.16
N SER A 156 -31.23 -14.90 0.03
CA SER A 156 -32.56 -15.45 0.26
C SER A 156 -33.13 -16.20 -0.95
N GLN A 157 -32.54 -16.04 -2.14
CA GLN A 157 -32.93 -16.79 -3.35
C GLN A 157 -32.50 -18.26 -3.28
N PHE A 158 -31.53 -18.59 -2.43
CA PHE A 158 -30.94 -19.90 -2.30
C PHE A 158 -31.63 -20.73 -1.21
N LYS A 159 -32.89 -21.13 -1.45
CA LYS A 159 -33.74 -21.81 -0.44
C LYS A 159 -33.77 -23.34 -0.48
N LYS A 160 -33.00 -24.00 -1.35
CA LYS A 160 -33.07 -25.47 -1.52
C LYS A 160 -32.53 -26.19 -0.28
N ARG A 161 -31.49 -25.62 0.34
CA ARG A 161 -30.91 -26.03 1.63
C ARG A 161 -30.09 -24.86 2.19
N PRO A 162 -29.72 -24.87 3.48
CA PRO A 162 -28.81 -23.87 4.04
C PRO A 162 -27.54 -23.75 3.22
N VAL A 163 -27.17 -22.52 2.84
CA VAL A 163 -26.02 -22.26 1.96
C VAL A 163 -24.71 -22.80 2.57
N ARG A 164 -24.63 -22.87 3.91
CA ARG A 164 -23.48 -23.43 4.63
C ARG A 164 -23.30 -24.94 4.41
N ASP A 165 -24.37 -25.68 4.14
CA ASP A 165 -24.31 -27.14 3.96
C ASP A 165 -23.58 -27.53 2.67
N TYR A 166 -23.41 -26.59 1.73
CA TYR A 166 -22.60 -26.79 0.53
C TYR A 166 -21.10 -26.59 0.76
N LEU A 167 -20.66 -26.22 1.97
CA LEU A 167 -19.22 -26.10 2.28
C LEU A 167 -18.55 -27.46 2.48
N ASP A 168 -19.32 -28.48 2.84
CA ASP A 168 -18.85 -29.85 3.05
C ASP A 168 -18.91 -30.61 1.72
N TYR A 169 -17.87 -30.45 0.88
CA TYR A 169 -17.66 -31.24 -0.35
C TYR A 169 -16.18 -31.38 -0.70
#